data_AF-A0A3N6MH46-F1
#
_entry.id   AF-A0A3N6MH46-F1
#
_cell.length_a   1.000
_cell.length_b   1.000
_cell.length_c   1.000
_cell.angle_alpha   90.00
_cell.angle_beta   90.00
_cell.angle_gamma   90.00
#
_symmetry.space_group_name_H-M   'P 1'
#
loop_
_entity.id
_entity.type
_entity.pdbx_description
1 polymer ?
#
loop_
_entity_poly.entity_id
_entity_poly.type
_entity_poly.pdbx_seq_one_letter_code
_entity_poly.pdbx_strand_id
1 'polypeptide(L)'
;MAPAIAHFLVGASLLLVLVAPLALRYGIDREHAIWLIPLGGLWGLAPDVHHVTPLFESRLYAFHNSPWADLFALHYTLDRGAIRALYLESVFASIALFIVAVAIFWGTGRLRPDALSVRSGRDRILAWSVTTAVATGYATVALGVAVSVQEGFRSVSALVGSDSVLVGGLALLPIGVVLGLLSGPVLEVLGGTRRVRPSVTTVCGGAFGAGGWIVGVGIGVPLWLGTVSGSALSVPFVHWGSLVALLVYGATFGATYGVVRGAFQSAEASRSLEGDRRSARLRTGSQ
;
A
#
# COMPACT_ATOMS: atom_id res chain seq x y z
N MET A 1 9.26 -26.17 -3.92
CA MET A 1 8.88 -25.25 -2.85
C MET A 1 10.02 -24.27 -2.71
N ALA A 2 9.70 -22.97 -2.65
CA ALA A 2 10.61 -21.96 -2.14
C ALA A 2 10.99 -22.34 -0.71
N PRO A 3 12.18 -21.95 -0.23
CA PRO A 3 12.59 -22.36 1.10
C PRO A 3 11.68 -21.69 2.14
N ALA A 4 11.32 -22.41 3.20
CA ALA A 4 10.47 -21.90 4.28
C ALA A 4 10.92 -20.52 4.81
N ILE A 5 12.24 -20.28 4.84
CA ILE A 5 12.80 -18.98 5.24
C ILE A 5 12.33 -17.83 4.33
N ALA A 6 12.15 -18.04 3.02
CA ALA A 6 11.65 -17.02 2.11
C ALA A 6 10.20 -16.65 2.45
N HIS A 7 9.32 -17.64 2.64
CA HIS A 7 7.93 -17.41 3.05
C HIS A 7 7.85 -16.67 4.39
N PHE A 8 8.65 -17.10 5.37
CA PHE A 8 8.73 -16.43 6.67
C PHE A 8 9.17 -14.96 6.53
N LEU A 9 10.24 -14.70 5.79
CA LEU A 9 10.78 -13.34 5.64
C LEU A 9 9.83 -12.44 4.84
N VAL A 10 9.18 -12.94 3.79
CA VAL A 10 8.17 -12.18 3.03
C VAL A 10 6.97 -11.87 3.91
N GLY A 11 6.46 -12.84 4.68
CA GLY A 11 5.35 -12.62 5.62
C GLY A 11 5.67 -11.59 6.69
N ALA A 12 6.86 -11.69 7.31
CA ALA A 12 7.35 -10.71 8.28
C ALA A 12 7.47 -9.31 7.66
N SER A 13 8.01 -9.23 6.44
CA SER A 13 8.18 -7.96 5.72
C SER A 13 6.85 -7.28 5.43
N LEU A 14 5.88 -8.03 4.90
CA LEU A 14 4.55 -7.53 4.57
C LEU A 14 3.84 -7.00 5.81
N LEU A 15 3.92 -7.72 6.95
CA LEU A 15 3.29 -7.27 8.18
C LEU A 15 3.96 -6.01 8.74
N LEU A 16 5.29 -5.94 8.74
CA LEU A 16 6.02 -4.75 9.19
C LEU A 16 5.68 -3.51 8.35
N VAL A 17 5.67 -3.66 7.03
CA VAL A 17 5.28 -2.59 6.11
C VAL A 17 3.82 -2.21 6.39
N LEU A 18 2.88 -3.15 6.38
CA LEU A 18 1.46 -2.88 6.63
C LEU A 18 1.20 -2.09 7.92
N VAL A 19 1.93 -2.39 8.99
CA VAL A 19 1.78 -1.72 10.29
C VAL A 19 2.52 -0.36 10.35
N ALA A 20 3.50 -0.08 9.48
CA ALA A 20 4.31 1.13 9.54
C ALA A 20 3.50 2.45 9.55
N PRO A 21 2.43 2.64 8.74
CA PRO A 21 1.58 3.84 8.83
C PRO A 21 0.89 3.96 10.19
N LEU A 22 0.44 2.83 10.76
CA LEU A 22 -0.20 2.80 12.08
C LEU A 22 0.80 3.11 13.19
N ALA A 23 2.02 2.57 13.10
CA ALA A 23 3.10 2.87 14.02
C ALA A 23 3.47 4.36 14.00
N LEU A 24 3.53 4.96 12.80
CA LEU A 24 3.76 6.38 12.63
C LEU A 24 2.66 7.24 13.29
N ARG A 25 1.38 6.88 13.07
CA ARG A 25 0.23 7.64 13.59
C ARG A 25 -0.01 7.48 15.07
N TYR A 26 -0.06 6.25 15.56
CA TYR A 26 -0.47 5.92 16.91
C TYR A 26 0.71 5.77 17.87
N GLY A 27 1.93 5.79 17.34
CA GLY A 27 3.10 5.74 18.19
C GLY A 27 3.33 4.38 18.82
N ILE A 28 3.05 3.31 18.06
CA ILE A 28 3.22 1.94 18.52
C ILE A 28 4.65 1.77 19.03
N ASP A 29 4.77 1.25 20.25
CA ASP A 29 6.05 0.99 20.87
C ASP A 29 6.81 -0.11 20.11
N ARG A 30 8.06 0.17 19.78
CA ARG A 30 8.91 -0.69 18.95
C ARG A 30 9.36 -1.93 19.71
N GLU A 31 9.50 -1.83 21.03
CA GLU A 31 9.86 -2.96 21.88
C GLU A 31 8.79 -4.04 21.78
N HIS A 32 7.51 -3.65 21.86
CA HIS A 32 6.38 -4.55 21.68
C HIS A 32 6.17 -4.95 20.22
N ALA A 33 6.48 -4.07 19.27
CA ALA A 33 6.31 -4.35 17.85
C ALA A 33 7.30 -5.39 17.29
N ILE A 34 8.34 -5.79 18.04
CA ILE A 34 9.23 -6.88 17.63
C ILE A 34 8.46 -8.18 17.37
N TRP A 35 7.33 -8.39 18.05
CA TRP A 35 6.44 -9.53 17.86
C TRP A 35 5.76 -9.57 16.49
N LEU A 36 5.72 -8.46 15.74
CA LEU A 36 5.23 -8.45 14.37
C LEU A 36 6.09 -9.31 13.43
N ILE A 37 7.39 -9.47 13.73
CA ILE A 37 8.28 -10.28 12.91
C ILE A 37 7.87 -11.76 12.96
N PRO A 38 7.85 -12.44 14.14
CA PRO A 38 7.44 -13.83 14.20
C PRO A 38 5.96 -14.02 13.83
N LEU A 39 5.06 -13.08 14.16
CA LEU A 39 3.65 -13.21 13.76
C LEU A 39 3.48 -13.17 12.24
N GLY A 40 4.14 -12.23 11.56
CA GLY A 40 4.10 -12.12 10.11
C GLY A 40 4.77 -13.31 9.42
N GLY A 41 5.89 -13.77 9.97
CA GLY A 41 6.59 -14.93 9.43
C GLY A 41 5.83 -16.25 9.61
N LEU A 42 5.23 -16.48 10.78
CA LEU A 42 4.37 -17.64 11.02
C LEU A 42 3.12 -17.59 10.14
N TRP A 43 2.55 -16.41 9.91
CA TRP A 43 1.47 -16.24 8.95
C TRP A 43 1.93 -16.62 7.53
N GLY A 44 3.09 -16.16 7.06
CA GLY A 44 3.63 -16.55 5.75
C GLY A 44 3.88 -18.07 5.61
N LEU A 45 4.20 -18.75 6.72
CA LEU A 45 4.40 -20.20 6.78
C LEU A 45 3.13 -21.02 6.97
N ALA A 46 1.97 -20.39 7.19
CA ALA A 46 0.75 -21.15 7.53
C ALA A 46 0.38 -22.24 6.50
N PRO A 47 0.56 -22.06 5.18
CA PRO A 47 0.34 -23.14 4.20
C PRO A 47 1.31 -24.34 4.34
N ASP A 48 2.50 -24.14 4.91
CA ASP A 48 3.52 -25.19 5.12
C ASP A 48 3.18 -26.14 6.27
N VAL A 49 2.12 -25.88 7.04
CA VAL A 49 1.70 -26.74 8.17
C VAL A 49 1.46 -28.19 7.74
N HIS A 50 1.11 -28.42 6.47
CA HIS A 50 0.93 -29.77 5.90
C HIS A 50 2.19 -30.65 5.99
N HIS A 51 3.39 -30.07 6.16
CA HIS A 51 4.63 -30.81 6.38
C HIS A 51 4.82 -31.33 7.81
N VAL A 52 4.08 -30.76 8.78
CA VAL A 52 4.31 -31.01 10.22
C VAL A 52 3.17 -31.79 10.86
N THR A 53 1.94 -31.59 10.39
CA THR A 53 0.76 -32.28 10.94
C THR A 53 0.27 -33.41 10.04
N PRO A 54 -0.02 -34.61 10.59
CA PRO A 54 -0.67 -35.67 9.82
C PRO A 54 -2.19 -35.43 9.66
N LEU A 55 -2.76 -34.43 10.33
CA LEU A 55 -4.19 -34.16 10.29
C LEU A 55 -4.57 -33.41 9.01
N PHE A 56 -5.53 -33.95 8.25
CA PHE A 56 -6.05 -33.34 7.02
C PHE A 56 -5.00 -33.10 5.92
N GLU A 57 -3.93 -33.91 5.86
CA GLU A 57 -2.81 -33.76 4.91
C GLU A 57 -3.25 -33.46 3.48
N SER A 58 -4.18 -34.23 2.92
CA SER A 58 -4.68 -34.02 1.55
C SER A 58 -5.39 -32.69 1.35
N ARG A 59 -6.14 -32.21 2.35
CA ARG A 59 -6.83 -30.91 2.29
C ARG A 59 -5.86 -29.76 2.45
N LEU A 60 -4.89 -29.87 3.37
CA LEU A 60 -3.86 -28.85 3.57
C LEU A 60 -2.94 -28.75 2.35
N TYR A 61 -2.56 -29.87 1.75
CA TYR A 61 -1.79 -29.90 0.51
C TYR A 61 -2.58 -29.29 -0.67
N ALA A 62 -3.88 -29.60 -0.80
CA ALA A 62 -4.73 -28.98 -1.81
C ALA A 62 -4.84 -27.46 -1.61
N PHE A 63 -4.95 -27.00 -0.36
CA PHE A 63 -4.96 -25.58 -0.02
C PHE A 63 -3.62 -24.90 -0.35
N HIS A 64 -2.50 -25.48 0.06
CA HIS A 64 -1.15 -25.00 -0.23
C HIS A 64 -0.90 -24.80 -1.73
N ASN A 65 -1.39 -25.72 -2.57
CA ASN A 65 -1.23 -25.64 -4.03
C ASN A 65 -2.32 -24.82 -4.74
N SER A 66 -3.12 -24.06 -3.99
CA SER A 66 -4.17 -23.21 -4.55
C SER A 66 -3.78 -21.73 -4.57
N PRO A 67 -4.36 -20.91 -5.46
CA PRO A 67 -4.16 -19.45 -5.44
C PRO A 67 -4.54 -18.79 -4.12
N TRP A 68 -5.39 -19.42 -3.30
CA TRP A 68 -5.75 -18.89 -1.98
C TRP A 68 -4.58 -18.85 -1.00
N ALA A 69 -3.55 -19.68 -1.20
CA ALA A 69 -2.34 -19.64 -0.39
C ALA A 69 -1.54 -18.33 -0.61
N ASP A 70 -1.76 -17.58 -1.70
CA ASP A 70 -1.16 -16.25 -1.88
C ASP A 70 -1.59 -15.23 -0.82
N LEU A 71 -2.72 -15.47 -0.13
CA LEU A 71 -3.11 -14.68 1.03
C LEU A 71 -2.14 -14.82 2.20
N PHE A 72 -1.24 -15.80 2.19
CA PHE A 72 -0.24 -16.03 3.22
C PHE A 72 1.14 -15.68 2.68
N ALA A 73 1.36 -14.38 2.47
CA ALA A 73 2.64 -13.85 1.97
C ALA A 73 3.04 -14.29 0.55
N LEU A 74 2.07 -14.32 -0.38
CA LEU A 74 2.30 -14.69 -1.79
C LEU A 74 2.85 -16.12 -1.93
N HIS A 75 2.47 -17.01 -1.01
CA HIS A 75 3.01 -18.35 -0.87
C HIS A 75 2.98 -19.13 -2.18
N TYR A 76 1.79 -19.25 -2.80
CA TYR A 76 1.62 -20.00 -4.04
C TYR A 76 2.47 -19.43 -5.19
N THR A 77 2.57 -18.09 -5.27
CA THR A 77 3.35 -17.38 -6.27
C THR A 77 4.85 -17.63 -6.11
N LEU A 78 5.36 -17.60 -4.88
CA LEU A 78 6.76 -17.90 -4.57
C LEU A 78 7.11 -19.36 -4.90
N ASP A 79 6.12 -20.25 -4.82
CA ASP A 79 6.27 -21.67 -5.12
C ASP A 79 6.18 -22.03 -6.61
N ARG A 80 5.84 -21.08 -7.48
CA ARG A 80 5.79 -21.33 -8.93
C ARG A 80 7.17 -21.69 -9.49
N GLY A 81 7.18 -22.55 -10.50
CA GLY A 81 8.41 -23.06 -11.12
C GLY A 81 9.38 -21.96 -11.59
N ALA A 82 8.85 -20.84 -12.09
CA ALA A 82 9.67 -19.71 -12.53
C ALA A 82 10.46 -19.04 -11.40
N ILE A 83 9.87 -18.89 -10.20
CA ILE A 83 10.54 -18.33 -9.03
C ILE A 83 11.46 -19.37 -8.40
N ARG A 84 11.01 -20.63 -8.33
CA ARG A 84 11.83 -21.75 -7.83
C ARG A 84 13.11 -21.98 -8.62
N ALA A 85 13.11 -21.70 -9.92
CA ALA A 85 14.32 -21.79 -10.75
C ALA A 85 15.39 -20.75 -10.33
N LEU A 86 14.98 -19.68 -9.63
CA LEU A 86 15.81 -18.60 -9.12
C LEU A 86 15.96 -18.72 -7.59
N TYR A 87 16.36 -19.90 -7.12
CA TYR A 87 16.35 -20.25 -5.70
C TYR A 87 17.17 -19.26 -4.85
N LEU A 88 18.44 -19.03 -5.22
CA LEU A 88 19.33 -18.15 -4.44
C LEU A 88 18.88 -16.69 -4.49
N GLU A 89 18.40 -16.25 -5.66
CA GLU A 89 17.90 -14.91 -5.89
C GLU A 89 16.62 -14.66 -5.08
N SER A 90 15.72 -15.64 -4.98
CA SER A 90 14.48 -15.53 -4.19
C SER A 90 14.77 -15.39 -2.70
N VAL A 91 15.73 -16.17 -2.18
CA VAL A 91 16.21 -16.06 -0.80
C VAL A 91 16.84 -14.69 -0.57
N PHE A 92 17.76 -14.29 -1.43
CA PHE A 92 18.43 -12.99 -1.32
C PHE A 92 17.42 -11.83 -1.37
N ALA A 93 16.46 -11.88 -2.29
CA ALA A 93 15.40 -10.89 -2.41
C ALA A 93 14.51 -10.84 -1.15
N SER A 94 14.18 -11.99 -0.56
CA SER A 94 13.39 -12.03 0.69
C SER A 94 14.14 -11.42 1.88
N ILE A 95 15.46 -11.64 1.99
CA ILE A 95 16.31 -11.01 3.01
C ILE A 95 16.41 -9.51 2.78
N ALA A 96 16.67 -9.07 1.55
CA ALA A 96 16.75 -7.67 1.20
C ALA A 96 15.42 -6.94 1.48
N LEU A 97 14.30 -7.55 1.11
CA LEU A 97 12.95 -7.05 1.39
C LEU A 97 12.72 -6.91 2.90
N PHE A 98 13.13 -7.91 3.69
CA PHE A 98 13.01 -7.89 5.14
C PHE A 98 13.84 -6.78 5.78
N ILE A 99 15.10 -6.59 5.34
CA ILE A 99 15.95 -5.49 5.82
C ILE A 99 15.31 -4.14 5.52
N VAL A 100 14.78 -3.96 4.29
CA VAL A 100 14.07 -2.73 3.91
C VAL A 100 12.81 -2.53 4.76
N ALA A 101 12.02 -3.58 4.99
CA ALA A 101 10.82 -3.51 5.83
C ALA A 101 11.14 -3.12 7.27
N VAL A 102 12.18 -3.70 7.87
CA VAL A 102 12.69 -3.32 9.19
C VAL A 102 13.15 -1.86 9.19
N ALA A 103 13.90 -1.43 8.18
CA ALA A 103 14.37 -0.05 8.07
C ALA A 103 13.21 0.96 7.95
N ILE A 104 12.18 0.65 7.16
CA ILE A 104 10.96 1.46 7.05
C ILE A 104 10.25 1.53 8.40
N PHE A 105 9.99 0.38 9.02
CA PHE A 105 9.28 0.29 10.29
C PHE A 105 10.01 1.04 11.40
N TRP A 106 11.32 0.84 11.53
CA TRP A 106 12.16 1.56 12.49
C TRP A 106 12.23 3.05 12.19
N GLY A 107 12.32 3.41 10.90
CA GLY A 107 12.34 4.77 10.39
C GLY A 107 11.11 5.59 10.78
N THR A 108 9.96 4.96 11.01
CA THR A 108 8.74 5.65 11.51
C THR A 108 9.00 6.44 12.80
N GLY A 109 9.97 6.03 13.62
CA GLY A 109 10.37 6.75 14.82
C GLY A 109 11.16 8.02 14.59
N ARG A 110 11.98 8.04 13.54
CA ARG A 110 12.71 9.25 13.14
C ARG A 110 11.80 10.22 12.42
N LEU A 111 10.79 9.71 11.72
CA LEU A 111 9.75 10.49 11.06
C LEU A 111 8.68 11.01 12.01
N ARG A 112 8.75 10.67 13.31
CA ARG A 112 7.82 11.22 14.29
C ARG A 112 7.92 12.74 14.25
N PRO A 113 6.79 13.44 14.10
CA PRO A 113 6.78 14.87 13.87
C PRO A 113 7.44 15.71 14.98
N ASP A 114 7.64 15.19 16.19
CA ASP A 114 8.41 15.87 17.24
C ASP A 114 9.81 16.26 16.76
N ALA A 115 10.39 15.51 15.81
CA ALA A 115 11.68 15.78 15.18
C ALA A 115 11.61 16.76 13.98
N LEU A 116 10.45 16.90 13.32
CA LEU A 116 10.27 17.81 12.18
C LEU A 116 9.55 19.07 12.66
N SER A 117 10.28 20.15 12.87
CA SER A 117 9.76 21.46 13.23
C SER A 117 8.96 22.08 12.07
N VAL A 118 7.70 21.67 11.90
CA VAL A 118 6.75 22.24 10.92
C VAL A 118 6.47 23.70 11.31
N ARG A 119 7.35 24.60 10.87
CA ARG A 119 7.22 26.06 11.06
C ARG A 119 7.06 26.78 9.72
N SER A 120 7.36 26.12 8.60
CA SER A 120 7.40 26.73 7.28
C SER A 120 6.45 26.06 6.28
N GLY A 121 6.01 26.82 5.26
CA GLY A 121 5.24 26.25 4.14
C GLY A 121 5.95 25.10 3.42
N ARG A 122 7.29 25.05 3.48
CA ARG A 122 8.09 23.94 2.94
C ARG A 122 7.84 22.63 3.68
N ASP A 123 7.67 22.69 5.01
CA ASP A 123 7.42 21.49 5.83
C ASP A 123 6.04 20.89 5.52
N ARG A 124 5.05 21.75 5.25
CA ARG A 124 3.73 21.31 4.80
C ARG A 124 3.79 20.62 3.45
N ILE A 125 4.53 21.19 2.49
CA ILE A 125 4.74 20.57 1.18
C ILE A 125 5.46 19.24 1.33
N LEU A 126 6.51 19.16 2.14
CA LEU A 126 7.24 17.92 2.39
C LEU A 126 6.34 16.86 3.03
N ALA A 127 5.57 17.20 4.06
CA ALA A 127 4.64 16.28 4.72
C ALA A 127 3.57 15.77 3.74
N TRP A 128 3.01 16.66 2.91
CA TRP A 128 2.07 16.30 1.85
C TRP A 128 2.69 15.38 0.80
N SER A 129 3.90 15.69 0.31
CA SER A 129 4.62 14.88 -0.67
C SER A 129 4.95 13.49 -0.12
N VAL A 130 5.45 13.40 1.12
CA VAL A 130 5.74 12.13 1.79
C VAL A 130 4.47 11.32 2.00
N THR A 131 3.39 11.96 2.47
CA THR A 131 2.09 11.29 2.66
C THR A 131 1.57 10.73 1.33
N THR A 132 1.61 11.53 0.27
CA THR A 132 1.14 11.14 -1.06
C THR A 132 2.00 10.02 -1.62
N ALA A 133 3.32 10.11 -1.51
CA ALA A 133 4.23 9.06 -1.98
C ALA A 133 4.01 7.73 -1.25
N VAL A 134 3.88 7.76 0.08
CA VAL A 134 3.58 6.56 0.89
C VAL A 134 2.22 6.00 0.49
N ALA A 135 1.16 6.80 0.48
CA ALA A 135 -0.18 6.34 0.09
C ALA A 135 -0.22 5.75 -1.33
N THR A 136 0.49 6.37 -2.27
CA THR A 136 0.65 5.88 -3.66
C THR A 136 1.32 4.51 -3.68
N GLY A 137 2.39 4.31 -2.93
CA GLY A 137 3.09 3.03 -2.85
C GLY A 137 2.18 1.89 -2.40
N TYR A 138 1.48 2.08 -1.28
CA TYR A 138 0.54 1.07 -0.75
C TYR A 138 -0.63 0.81 -1.71
N ALA A 139 -1.23 1.87 -2.24
CA ALA A 139 -2.35 1.75 -3.16
C ALA A 139 -1.95 1.05 -4.47
N THR A 140 -0.74 1.30 -4.99
CA THR A 140 -0.22 0.66 -6.21
C THR A 140 0.03 -0.83 -5.98
N VAL A 141 0.56 -1.22 -4.82
CA VAL A 141 0.69 -2.64 -4.45
C VAL A 141 -0.68 -3.29 -4.35
N ALA A 142 -1.65 -2.65 -3.67
CA ALA A 142 -3.01 -3.17 -3.54
C ALA A 142 -3.71 -3.30 -4.90
N LEU A 143 -3.48 -2.37 -5.82
CA LEU A 143 -3.96 -2.45 -7.20
C LEU A 143 -3.32 -3.63 -7.94
N GLY A 144 -2.01 -3.83 -7.80
CA GLY A 144 -1.30 -4.99 -8.35
C GLY A 144 -1.89 -6.31 -7.87
N VAL A 145 -2.17 -6.44 -6.58
CA VAL A 145 -2.84 -7.62 -5.99
C VAL A 145 -4.24 -7.79 -6.58
N ALA A 146 -5.05 -6.73 -6.60
CA ALA A 146 -6.41 -6.79 -7.12
C ALA A 146 -6.45 -7.19 -8.60
N VAL A 147 -5.52 -6.69 -9.42
CA VAL A 147 -5.39 -7.06 -10.84
C VAL A 147 -4.89 -8.51 -10.98
N SER A 148 -3.93 -8.93 -10.15
CA SER A 148 -3.38 -10.29 -10.15
C SER A 148 -4.45 -11.35 -9.86
N VAL A 149 -5.25 -11.14 -8.81
CA VAL A 149 -6.34 -12.05 -8.39
C VAL A 149 -7.39 -12.24 -9.50
N GLN A 150 -7.53 -11.24 -10.37
CA GLN A 150 -8.48 -11.26 -11.49
C GLN A 150 -7.84 -11.68 -12.82
N GLU A 151 -6.58 -12.11 -12.81
CA GLU A 151 -5.78 -12.40 -14.01
C GLU A 151 -5.72 -11.21 -15.01
N GLY A 152 -5.92 -9.99 -14.53
CA GLY A 152 -6.13 -8.79 -15.35
C GLY A 152 -4.86 -8.18 -15.94
N PHE A 153 -3.67 -8.73 -15.68
CA PHE A 153 -2.42 -8.16 -16.19
C PHE A 153 -2.36 -8.11 -17.72
N ARG A 154 -2.97 -9.08 -18.41
CA ARG A 154 -3.07 -9.05 -19.88
C ARG A 154 -3.95 -7.90 -20.38
N SER A 155 -5.04 -7.59 -19.68
CA SER A 155 -5.87 -6.44 -20.00
C SER A 155 -5.11 -5.13 -19.82
N VAL A 156 -4.25 -5.04 -18.80
CA VAL A 156 -3.38 -3.88 -18.58
C VAL A 156 -2.29 -3.79 -19.66
N SER A 157 -1.66 -4.91 -20.04
CA SER A 157 -0.61 -4.90 -21.07
C SER A 157 -1.16 -4.53 -22.45
N ALA A 158 -2.42 -4.89 -22.75
CA ALA A 158 -3.08 -4.50 -23.98
C ALA A 158 -3.19 -2.97 -24.13
N LEU A 159 -3.25 -2.21 -23.02
CA LEU A 159 -3.25 -0.74 -23.05
C LEU A 159 -1.97 -0.15 -23.63
N VAL A 160 -0.87 -0.90 -23.60
CA VAL A 160 0.42 -0.50 -24.17
C VAL A 160 0.80 -1.34 -25.39
N GLY A 161 -0.17 -2.05 -25.99
CA GLY A 161 0.04 -2.86 -27.20
C GLY A 161 0.90 -4.10 -26.98
N SER A 162 0.88 -4.70 -25.79
CA SER A 162 1.66 -5.91 -25.47
C SER A 162 0.78 -7.03 -24.92
N ASP A 163 1.13 -8.28 -25.22
CA ASP A 163 0.49 -9.48 -24.64
C ASP A 163 1.23 -10.01 -23.40
N SER A 164 2.30 -9.33 -22.98
CA SER A 164 3.15 -9.78 -21.88
C SER A 164 2.57 -9.41 -20.52
N VAL A 165 2.33 -10.42 -19.67
CA VAL A 165 1.92 -10.27 -18.27
C VAL A 165 2.90 -9.41 -17.48
N LEU A 166 4.21 -9.56 -17.75
CA LEU A 166 5.24 -8.75 -17.11
C LEU A 166 5.09 -7.27 -17.45
N VAL A 167 4.83 -6.96 -18.72
CA VAL A 167 4.58 -5.58 -19.17
C VAL A 167 3.33 -5.02 -18.50
N GLY A 168 2.27 -5.81 -18.36
CA GLY A 168 1.06 -5.43 -17.62
C GLY A 168 1.36 -5.11 -16.16
N GLY A 169 2.17 -5.93 -15.48
CA GLY A 169 2.60 -5.69 -14.11
C GLY A 169 3.44 -4.41 -13.97
N LEU A 170 4.40 -4.20 -14.87
CA LEU A 170 5.24 -2.99 -14.88
C LEU A 170 4.45 -1.72 -15.20
N ALA A 171 3.45 -1.81 -16.08
CA ALA A 171 2.58 -0.69 -16.44
C ALA A 171 1.72 -0.19 -15.27
N LEU A 172 1.43 -1.04 -14.27
CA LEU A 172 0.72 -0.59 -13.07
C LEU A 172 1.53 0.41 -12.22
N LEU A 173 2.86 0.41 -12.30
CA LEU A 173 3.70 1.36 -11.55
C LEU A 173 3.44 2.81 -11.98
N PRO A 174 3.61 3.22 -13.26
CA PRO A 174 3.30 4.58 -13.68
C PRO A 174 1.80 4.91 -13.55
N ILE A 175 0.90 3.95 -13.81
CA ILE A 175 -0.55 4.16 -13.60
C ILE A 175 -0.82 4.51 -12.13
N GLY A 176 -0.27 3.73 -11.20
CA GLY A 176 -0.40 3.96 -9.77
C GLY A 176 0.16 5.32 -9.34
N VAL A 177 1.30 5.74 -9.89
CA VAL A 177 1.88 7.07 -9.64
C VAL A 177 0.95 8.18 -10.13
N VAL A 178 0.44 8.10 -11.36
CA VAL A 178 -0.49 9.11 -11.91
C VAL A 178 -1.75 9.19 -11.05
N LEU A 179 -2.37 8.06 -10.71
CA LEU A 179 -3.54 8.02 -9.84
C LEU A 179 -3.26 8.66 -8.47
N GLY A 180 -2.07 8.44 -7.92
CA GLY A 180 -1.67 8.96 -6.62
C GLY A 180 -1.45 10.46 -6.64
N LEU A 181 -0.79 10.97 -7.68
CA LEU A 181 -0.59 12.40 -7.93
C LEU A 181 -1.91 13.15 -8.16
N LEU A 182 -2.92 12.50 -8.72
CA LEU A 182 -4.26 13.07 -8.85
C LEU A 182 -5.05 13.00 -7.53
N SER A 183 -4.91 11.91 -6.77
CA SER A 183 -5.65 11.68 -5.52
C SER A 183 -5.16 12.58 -4.38
N GLY A 184 -3.85 12.81 -4.27
CA GLY A 184 -3.21 13.57 -3.20
C GLY A 184 -3.75 15.01 -3.04
N PRO A 185 -3.76 15.83 -4.11
CA PRO A 185 -4.33 17.19 -4.07
C PRO A 185 -5.82 17.19 -3.70
N VAL A 186 -6.61 16.25 -4.24
CA VAL A 186 -8.05 16.15 -3.94
C VAL A 186 -8.28 15.92 -2.46
N LEU A 187 -7.54 14.98 -1.84
CA LEU A 187 -7.67 14.73 -0.41
C LEU A 187 -7.11 15.86 0.46
N GLU A 188 -6.07 16.58 0.03
CA GLU A 188 -5.55 17.75 0.76
C GLU A 188 -6.57 18.91 0.73
N VAL A 189 -7.21 19.17 -0.41
CA VAL A 189 -8.26 20.19 -0.56
C VAL A 189 -9.48 19.84 0.29
N LEU A 190 -9.93 18.58 0.25
CA LEU A 190 -11.06 18.11 1.06
C LEU A 190 -10.75 18.07 2.56
N GLY A 191 -9.49 17.80 2.94
CA GLY A 191 -9.04 17.79 4.32
C GLY A 191 -9.00 19.18 4.96
N GLY A 192 -8.63 20.21 4.18
CA GLY A 192 -8.57 21.60 4.63
C GLY A 192 -7.82 21.79 5.94
N THR A 193 -8.32 22.66 6.82
CA THR A 193 -7.80 22.87 8.19
C THR A 193 -8.36 21.87 9.21
N ARG A 194 -9.24 20.95 8.79
CA ARG A 194 -9.90 20.01 9.70
C ARG A 194 -8.99 18.83 10.00
N ARG A 195 -9.20 18.25 11.18
CA ARG A 195 -8.50 17.03 11.60
C ARG A 195 -8.86 15.87 10.67
N VAL A 196 -7.85 15.30 10.01
CA VAL A 196 -8.03 14.23 9.04
C VAL A 196 -8.46 12.93 9.73
N ARG A 197 -9.67 12.46 9.40
CA ARG A 197 -10.23 11.18 9.86
C ARG A 197 -9.98 10.11 8.78
N PRO A 198 -9.29 9.00 9.09
CA PRO A 198 -9.01 7.92 8.13
C PRO A 198 -10.26 7.40 7.42
N SER A 199 -11.37 7.22 8.16
CA SER A 199 -12.62 6.75 7.57
C SER A 199 -13.14 7.67 6.47
N VAL A 200 -13.06 8.99 6.68
CA VAL A 200 -13.49 9.99 5.69
C VAL A 200 -12.58 9.95 4.47
N THR A 201 -11.27 9.93 4.66
CA THR A 201 -10.33 9.87 3.52
C THR A 201 -10.41 8.55 2.77
N THR A 202 -10.68 7.42 3.44
CA THR A 202 -10.97 6.13 2.79
C THR A 202 -12.21 6.21 1.90
N VAL A 203 -13.31 6.77 2.41
CA VAL A 203 -14.54 6.94 1.61
C VAL A 203 -14.31 7.88 0.42
N CYS A 204 -13.64 9.02 0.64
CA CYS A 204 -13.29 9.95 -0.43
C CYS A 204 -12.36 9.30 -1.48
N GLY A 205 -11.37 8.52 -1.03
CA GLY A 205 -10.47 7.78 -1.90
C GLY A 205 -11.20 6.71 -2.71
N GLY A 206 -12.11 5.96 -2.09
CA GLY A 206 -12.98 5.00 -2.79
C GLY A 206 -13.86 5.68 -3.84
N ALA A 207 -14.48 6.82 -3.49
CA ALA A 207 -15.25 7.63 -4.44
C ALA A 207 -14.39 8.15 -5.61
N PHE A 208 -13.15 8.56 -5.33
CA PHE A 208 -12.19 8.94 -6.36
C PHE A 208 -11.87 7.75 -7.29
N GLY A 209 -11.65 6.56 -6.73
CA GLY A 209 -11.46 5.33 -7.50
C GLY A 209 -12.65 5.01 -8.41
N ALA A 210 -13.87 5.14 -7.91
CA ALA A 210 -15.10 4.97 -8.70
C ALA A 210 -15.20 6.01 -9.83
N GLY A 211 -14.90 7.29 -9.54
CA GLY A 211 -14.87 8.35 -10.55
C GLY A 211 -13.80 8.09 -11.62
N GLY A 212 -12.61 7.67 -11.20
CA GLY A 212 -11.53 7.26 -12.09
C GLY A 212 -11.89 6.05 -12.96
N TRP A 213 -12.72 5.13 -12.47
CA TRP A 213 -13.26 4.04 -13.29
C TRP A 213 -14.22 4.56 -14.36
N ILE A 214 -15.18 5.42 -14.01
CA ILE A 214 -16.13 5.99 -14.97
C ILE A 214 -15.39 6.73 -16.10
N VAL A 215 -14.47 7.63 -15.73
CA VAL A 215 -13.75 8.48 -16.68
C VAL A 215 -12.66 7.71 -17.41
N GLY A 216 -11.79 7.03 -16.67
CA GLY A 216 -10.61 6.35 -17.22
C GLY A 216 -10.97 5.07 -17.96
N VAL A 217 -11.72 4.17 -17.33
CA VAL A 217 -12.06 2.86 -17.93
C VAL A 217 -13.29 2.96 -18.83
N GLY A 218 -14.36 3.62 -18.36
CA GLY A 218 -15.61 3.70 -19.10
C GLY A 218 -15.51 4.48 -20.40
N ILE A 219 -14.69 5.54 -20.41
CA ILE A 219 -14.56 6.47 -21.54
C ILE A 219 -13.14 6.45 -22.12
N GLY A 220 -12.11 6.62 -21.28
CA GLY A 220 -10.73 6.76 -21.73
C GLY A 220 -10.17 5.53 -22.45
N VAL A 221 -10.35 4.33 -21.90
CA VAL A 221 -9.81 3.08 -22.47
C VAL A 221 -10.38 2.77 -23.86
N PRO A 222 -11.69 2.83 -24.12
CA PRO A 222 -12.25 2.65 -25.47
C PRO A 222 -11.71 3.65 -26.49
N LEU A 223 -11.62 4.93 -26.12
CA LEU A 223 -11.09 5.96 -27.00
C LEU A 223 -9.62 5.70 -27.31
N TRP A 224 -8.83 5.36 -26.29
CA TRP A 224 -7.42 5.03 -26.43
C TRP A 224 -7.19 3.81 -27.33
N LEU A 225 -7.90 2.71 -27.09
CA LEU A 225 -7.78 1.49 -27.91
C LEU A 225 -8.31 1.72 -29.34
N GLY A 226 -9.34 2.54 -29.51
CA GLY A 226 -9.76 2.99 -30.84
C GLY A 226 -8.64 3.70 -31.58
N THR A 227 -7.85 4.53 -30.90
CA THR A 227 -6.72 5.26 -31.51
C THR A 227 -5.47 4.41 -31.75
N VAL A 228 -5.13 3.50 -30.82
CA VAL A 228 -3.86 2.76 -30.87
C VAL A 228 -3.98 1.44 -31.65
N SER A 229 -5.09 0.72 -31.47
CA SER A 229 -5.26 -0.63 -32.04
C SER A 229 -6.39 -0.71 -33.06
N GLY A 230 -7.10 0.40 -33.35
CA GLY A 230 -8.27 0.41 -34.22
C GLY A 230 -9.45 -0.42 -33.66
N SER A 231 -9.38 -0.81 -32.40
CA SER A 231 -10.39 -1.66 -31.77
C SER A 231 -11.59 -0.82 -31.33
N ALA A 232 -12.78 -1.12 -31.87
CA ALA A 232 -14.00 -0.43 -31.52
C ALA A 232 -14.65 -1.08 -30.27
N LEU A 233 -14.20 -0.67 -29.07
CA LEU A 233 -14.94 -0.96 -27.84
C LEU A 233 -16.15 -0.02 -27.71
N SER A 234 -17.24 -0.53 -27.14
CA SER A 234 -18.44 0.29 -26.85
C SER A 234 -18.14 1.38 -25.82
N VAL A 235 -18.73 2.56 -25.99
CA VAL A 235 -18.71 3.64 -24.99
C VAL A 235 -20.11 3.78 -24.40
N PRO A 236 -20.30 3.56 -23.08
CA PRO A 236 -19.27 3.25 -22.08
C PRO A 236 -18.82 1.78 -22.12
N PHE A 237 -17.55 1.54 -21.81
CA PHE A 237 -17.01 0.18 -21.61
C PHE A 237 -17.13 -0.23 -20.15
N VAL A 238 -17.86 -1.32 -19.91
CA VAL A 238 -18.13 -1.80 -18.54
C VAL A 238 -17.23 -2.99 -18.24
N HIS A 239 -16.27 -2.78 -17.35
CA HIS A 239 -15.40 -3.85 -16.84
C HIS A 239 -15.40 -3.84 -15.31
N TRP A 240 -16.15 -4.76 -14.71
CA TRP A 240 -16.36 -4.83 -13.26
C TRP A 240 -15.07 -5.09 -12.48
N GLY A 241 -14.16 -5.88 -13.06
CA GLY A 241 -12.89 -6.19 -12.43
C GLY A 241 -12.03 -4.94 -12.16
N SER A 242 -11.99 -4.02 -13.12
CA SER A 242 -11.25 -2.77 -12.98
C SER A 242 -11.96 -1.78 -12.06
N LEU A 243 -13.29 -1.86 -11.90
CA LEU A 243 -14.00 -1.11 -10.87
C LEU A 243 -13.52 -1.54 -9.49
N VAL A 244 -13.53 -2.85 -9.22
CA VAL A 244 -13.04 -3.39 -7.94
C VAL A 244 -11.58 -2.98 -7.71
N ALA A 245 -10.73 -3.10 -8.72
CA ALA A 245 -9.31 -2.75 -8.62
C ALA A 245 -9.10 -1.26 -8.29
N LEU A 246 -9.84 -0.35 -8.94
CA LEU A 246 -9.76 1.10 -8.68
C LEU A 246 -10.41 1.51 -7.35
N LEU A 247 -11.48 0.83 -6.93
CA LEU A 247 -12.04 1.00 -5.59
C LEU A 247 -11.04 0.60 -4.50
N VAL A 248 -10.37 -0.55 -4.66
CA VAL A 248 -9.32 -1.03 -3.75
C VAL A 248 -8.15 -0.05 -3.73
N TYR A 249 -7.67 0.41 -4.89
CA TYR A 249 -6.63 1.44 -4.98
C TYR A 249 -7.04 2.70 -4.20
N GLY A 250 -8.21 3.25 -4.52
CA GLY A 250 -8.70 4.50 -3.94
C GLY A 250 -8.91 4.42 -2.43
N ALA A 251 -9.54 3.35 -1.95
CA ALA A 251 -9.77 3.12 -0.52
C ALA A 251 -8.45 2.95 0.24
N THR A 252 -7.49 2.20 -0.33
CA THR A 252 -6.15 1.99 0.27
C THR A 252 -5.35 3.29 0.31
N PHE A 253 -5.40 4.06 -0.78
CA PHE A 253 -4.78 5.38 -0.87
C PHE A 253 -5.36 6.30 0.22
N GLY A 254 -6.69 6.41 0.27
CA GLY A 254 -7.39 7.24 1.24
C GLY A 254 -7.14 6.84 2.70
N ALA A 255 -7.15 5.54 3.00
CA ALA A 255 -6.84 5.03 4.34
C ALA A 255 -5.41 5.39 4.76
N THR A 256 -4.44 5.04 3.92
CA THR A 256 -3.01 5.28 4.18
C THR A 256 -2.71 6.77 4.28
N TYR A 257 -3.25 7.57 3.35
CA TYR A 257 -3.13 9.03 3.37
C TYR A 257 -3.67 9.61 4.67
N GLY A 258 -4.88 9.21 5.07
CA GLY A 258 -5.50 9.72 6.29
C GLY A 258 -4.73 9.33 7.55
N VAL A 259 -4.19 8.11 7.58
CA VAL A 259 -3.35 7.62 8.68
C VAL A 259 -2.07 8.44 8.79
N VAL A 260 -1.29 8.52 7.70
CA VAL A 260 0.01 9.20 7.66
C VAL A 260 -0.14 10.71 7.85
N ARG A 261 -1.09 11.37 7.17
CA ARG A 261 -1.34 12.81 7.33
C ARG A 261 -1.77 13.18 8.74
N GLY A 262 -2.60 12.33 9.36
CA GLY A 262 -3.07 12.52 10.74
C GLY A 262 -1.93 12.48 11.77
N ALA A 263 -0.84 11.75 11.49
CA ALA A 263 0.36 11.77 12.31
C ALA A 263 0.98 13.17 12.33
N PHE A 264 1.18 13.76 11.15
CA PHE A 264 1.75 15.10 11.00
C PHE A 264 0.88 16.21 11.63
N GLN A 265 -0.44 16.15 11.44
CA GLN A 265 -1.37 17.14 12.03
C GLN A 265 -1.43 17.11 13.56
N SER A 266 -1.32 15.93 14.17
CA SER A 266 -1.44 15.80 15.64
C SER A 266 -0.30 16.51 16.37
N ALA A 267 0.88 16.57 15.75
CA ALA A 267 2.01 17.29 16.32
C ALA A 267 1.97 18.79 16.11
N GLU A 268 1.40 19.26 15.00
CA GLU A 268 1.12 20.69 14.78
C GLU A 268 0.24 21.24 15.91
N ALA A 269 -0.82 20.50 16.29
CA ALA A 269 -1.74 20.90 17.35
C ALA A 269 -1.10 20.95 18.75
N SER A 270 -0.33 19.92 19.14
CA SER A 270 0.33 19.87 20.46
C SER A 270 1.32 21.03 20.66
N ARG A 271 2.06 21.42 19.61
CA ARG A 271 3.01 22.53 19.67
C ARG A 271 2.36 23.90 19.78
N SER A 272 1.21 24.10 19.11
CA SER A 272 0.45 25.36 19.23
C SER A 272 0.07 25.62 20.69
N LEU A 273 -0.42 24.58 21.38
CA LEU A 273 -0.81 24.68 22.79
C LEU A 273 0.38 24.95 23.72
N GLU A 274 1.56 24.40 23.43
CA GLU A 274 2.77 24.66 24.21
C GLU A 274 3.31 26.10 24.00
N GLY A 275 3.26 26.59 22.76
CA GLY A 275 3.61 27.98 22.42
C GLY A 275 2.73 28.99 23.15
N ASP A 276 1.42 28.76 23.19
CA ASP A 276 0.47 29.62 23.90
C ASP A 276 0.72 29.63 25.41
N ARG A 277 1.01 28.46 26.00
CA ARG A 277 1.37 28.33 27.43
C ARG A 277 2.65 29.09 27.77
N ARG A 278 3.68 29.01 26.91
CA ARG A 278 4.94 29.73 27.12
C ARG A 278 4.74 31.25 27.02
N SER A 279 3.97 31.70 26.04
CA SER A 279 3.61 33.11 25.88
C SER A 279 2.82 33.64 27.09
N ALA A 280 1.91 32.83 27.63
CA ALA A 280 1.15 33.19 28.83
C ALA A 280 2.05 33.32 30.06
N ARG A 281 2.98 32.37 30.29
CA ARG A 281 3.92 32.43 31.43
C ARG A 281 4.83 33.66 31.40
N LEU A 282 5.28 34.06 30.20
CA LEU A 282 6.10 35.25 30.03
C LEU A 282 5.33 36.54 30.35
N ARG A 283 4.01 36.57 30.11
CA ARG A 283 3.17 37.73 30.47
C ARG A 283 2.88 37.82 31.96
N THR A 284 2.82 36.70 32.67
CA THR A 284 2.51 36.68 34.12
C THR A 284 3.74 36.85 35.00
N GLY A 285 4.95 36.58 34.50
CA GLY A 285 6.20 36.69 35.27
C GLY A 285 6.85 38.08 35.29
N SER A 286 6.20 39.10 34.74
CA SER A 286 6.71 40.48 34.68
C SER A 286 5.93 41.48 35.55
N GLN A 287 5.17 40.98 36.54
CA GLN A 287 4.49 41.78 37.57
C GLN A 287 5.11 41.48 38.93
#